data_AF-A0A530GZR5-F1
#
_entry.id   AF-A0A530GZR5-F1
#
_cell.length_a   1.000
_cell.length_b   1.000
_cell.length_c   1.000
_cell.angle_alpha   90.00
_cell.angle_beta   90.00
_cell.angle_gamma   90.00
#
_symmetry.space_group_name_H-M   'P 1'
#
loop_
_entity.id
_entity.type
_entity.pdbx_description
1 polymer ?
#
loop_
_entity_poly.entity_id
_entity_poly.type
_entity_poly.pdbx_seq_one_letter_code
_entity_poly.pdbx_strand_id
1 'polypeptide(L)' 'MIDELRAALAAIPVLASYDGPLERLGGLTNRVYRAGDVCLRIPGKGTEEYINRANEAVAAREAASAGVSPLVLYA' A
#
# COMPACT_ATOMS: atom_id res chain seq x y z
N MET A 1 -14.65 -0.09 -8.00
CA MET A 1 -13.55 0.70 -7.38
C MET A 1 -13.42 0.40 -5.89
N ILE A 2 -14.52 0.39 -5.12
CA ILE A 2 -14.51 -0.14 -3.74
C ILE A 2 -14.23 -1.66 -3.73
N ASP A 3 -14.80 -2.43 -4.66
CA ASP A 3 -14.64 -3.89 -4.66
C ASP A 3 -13.18 -4.35 -4.89
N GLU A 4 -12.45 -3.66 -5.79
CA GLU A 4 -11.02 -3.90 -6.02
C GLU A 4 -10.20 -3.61 -4.74
N LEU A 5 -10.55 -2.55 -4.02
CA LEU A 5 -9.89 -2.15 -2.78
C LEU A 5 -10.16 -3.15 -1.65
N ARG A 6 -11.40 -3.65 -1.55
CA ARG A 6 -11.78 -4.70 -0.60
C ARG A 6 -11.11 -6.04 -0.93
N ALA A 7 -10.99 -6.39 -2.21
CA ALA A 7 -10.23 -7.56 -2.64
C ALA A 7 -8.74 -7.44 -2.27
N ALA A 8 -8.14 -6.25 -2.44
CA ALA A 8 -6.76 -6.00 -2.03
C ALA A 8 -6.56 -6.14 -0.51
N LEU A 9 -7.51 -5.65 0.30
CA LEU A 9 -7.47 -5.82 1.77
C LEU A 9 -7.57 -7.30 2.16
N ALA A 10 -8.46 -8.07 1.53
CA ALA A 10 -8.63 -9.49 1.79
C ALA A 10 -7.36 -10.33 1.51
N ALA A 11 -6.51 -9.89 0.60
CA ALA A 11 -5.24 -10.55 0.29
C ALA A 11 -4.13 -10.29 1.33
N ILE A 12 -4.32 -9.32 2.22
CA ILE A 12 -3.33 -8.92 3.23
C ILE A 12 -3.80 -9.44 4.59
N PRO A 13 -3.13 -10.45 5.20
CA PRO A 13 -3.63 -11.11 6.42
C PRO A 13 -3.94 -10.15 7.57
N VAL A 14 -3.12 -9.11 7.76
CA VAL A 14 -3.31 -8.11 8.83
C VAL A 14 -4.49 -7.15 8.59
N LEU A 15 -5.07 -7.15 7.38
CA LEU A 15 -6.20 -6.29 6.99
C LEU A 15 -7.40 -7.08 6.45
N ALA A 16 -7.34 -8.40 6.40
CA ALA A 16 -8.37 -9.22 5.76
C ALA A 16 -9.76 -9.07 6.42
N SER A 17 -9.80 -8.78 7.72
CA SER A 17 -11.02 -8.52 8.48
C SER A 17 -11.40 -7.04 8.59
N TYR A 18 -10.68 -6.13 7.91
CA TYR A 18 -10.95 -4.69 7.99
C TYR A 18 -12.15 -4.29 7.13
N ASP A 19 -13.24 -3.90 7.78
CA ASP A 19 -14.51 -3.47 7.16
C ASP A 19 -14.76 -1.95 7.27
N GLY A 20 -13.91 -1.23 8.00
CA GLY A 20 -14.00 0.21 8.23
C GLY A 20 -13.84 1.09 6.97
N PRO A 21 -13.91 2.42 7.13
CA PRO A 21 -13.84 3.37 6.04
C PRO A 21 -12.48 3.39 5.35
N LEU A 22 -12.48 3.68 4.05
CA LEU A 22 -11.26 3.77 3.25
C LEU A 22 -11.17 5.18 2.68
N GLU A 23 -10.27 5.98 3.24
CA GLU A 23 -10.12 7.38 2.86
C GLU A 23 -9.05 7.51 1.79
N ARG A 24 -9.42 8.06 0.62
CA ARG A 24 -8.44 8.30 -0.44
C ARG A 24 -7.48 9.41 -0.02
N LEU A 25 -6.19 9.09 -0.01
CA LEU A 25 -5.12 10.06 0.18
C LEU A 25 -4.56 10.53 -1.17
N GLY A 26 -3.66 11.51 -1.10
CA GLY A 26 -2.85 11.93 -2.25
C GLY A 26 -2.02 10.78 -2.81
N GLY A 27 -1.47 10.96 -4.01
CA GLY A 27 -0.65 9.97 -4.68
C GLY A 27 -0.88 9.99 -6.18
N LEU A 28 0.18 10.35 -6.91
CA LEU A 28 0.14 10.45 -8.37
C LEU A 28 0.38 9.08 -9.02
N THR A 29 1.42 8.38 -8.60
CA THR A 29 1.85 7.08 -9.17
C THR A 29 1.34 5.87 -8.39
N ASN A 30 0.88 6.10 -7.15
CA ASN A 30 0.26 5.09 -6.30
C ASN A 30 -1.12 5.59 -5.89
N ARG A 31 -2.10 4.69 -5.91
CA ARG A 31 -3.41 4.93 -5.29
C ARG A 31 -3.26 4.61 -3.80
N VAL A 32 -3.21 5.64 -2.96
CA VAL A 32 -2.98 5.49 -1.52
C VAL A 32 -4.28 5.71 -0.75
N TYR A 33 -4.56 4.82 0.20
CA TYR A 33 -5.74 4.90 1.05
C TYR A 33 -5.35 4.75 2.52
N ARG A 34 -6.05 5.46 3.41
CA ARG A 34 -6.01 5.19 4.85
C ARG A 34 -7.05 4.13 5.18
N ALA A 35 -6.65 3.13 5.97
CA ALA A 35 -7.51 2.08 6.52
C ALA A 35 -7.22 1.97 8.02
N GLY A 36 -8.01 2.65 8.85
CA GLY A 36 -7.73 2.79 10.28
C GLY A 36 -6.38 3.47 10.51
N ASP A 37 -5.44 2.76 11.14
CA ASP A 37 -4.10 3.25 11.47
C ASP A 37 -3.03 2.86 10.45
N VAL A 38 -3.41 2.24 9.33
CA VAL A 38 -2.47 1.85 8.27
C VAL A 38 -2.75 2.58 6.96
N CYS A 39 -1.72 2.63 6.12
CA CYS A 39 -1.80 3.12 4.76
C CYS A 39 -1.69 1.97 3.76
N LEU A 40 -2.73 1.77 2.96
CA LEU A 40 -2.73 0.84 1.83
C LEU A 40 -2.24 1.57 0.56
N ARG A 41 -1.17 1.07 -0.03
CA ARG A 41 -0.58 1.62 -1.26
C ARG A 41 -0.75 0.63 -2.41
N ILE A 42 -1.61 0.96 -3.36
CA ILE A 42 -1.84 0.13 -4.55
C ILE A 42 -1.10 0.76 -5.73
N PRO A 43 -0.33 -0.04 -6.51
CA PRO A 43 0.25 0.41 -7.76
C PRO A 43 -0.75 1.14 -8.65
N GLY A 44 -0.35 2.30 -9.18
CA GLY A 44 -1.10 2.98 -10.23
C GLY A 44 -1.01 2.19 -11.53
N LYS A 45 -2.13 2.10 -12.26
CA LYS A 45 -2.17 1.45 -13.57
C LYS A 45 -1.24 2.19 -14.55
N GLY A 46 -0.46 1.45 -15.34
CA GLY A 46 0.43 2.02 -16.35
C GLY A 46 1.72 2.58 -15.76
N THR A 47 2.13 2.09 -14.59
CA THR A 47 3.42 2.44 -13.96
C THR A 47 4.44 1.31 -14.02
N GLU A 48 4.04 0.16 -14.54
CA GLU A 48 4.80 -1.09 -14.52
C GLU A 48 6.08 -1.00 -15.37
N GLU A 49 6.05 -0.19 -16.43
CA GLU A 49 7.18 -0.03 -17.36
C GLU A 49 8.32 0.85 -16.80
N TYR A 50 8.03 1.69 -15.78
CA TYR A 50 9.02 2.64 -15.25
C TYR A 50 9.16 2.62 -13.71
N ILE A 51 8.31 1.87 -13.00
CA ILE A 51 8.43 1.66 -11.56
C ILE A 51 8.62 0.16 -11.27
N ASN A 52 9.83 -0.20 -10.82
CA ASN A 52 10.13 -1.55 -10.37
C ASN A 52 9.64 -1.77 -8.92
N ARG A 53 8.58 -2.58 -8.77
CA ARG A 53 7.94 -2.84 -7.47
C ARG A 53 8.79 -3.70 -6.53
N ALA A 54 9.64 -4.57 -7.06
CA ALA A 54 10.58 -5.34 -6.23
C ALA A 54 11.61 -4.40 -5.59
N ASN A 55 12.12 -3.43 -6.35
CA ASN A 55 13.04 -2.42 -5.82
C ASN A 55 12.35 -1.51 -4.79
N GLU A 56 11.11 -1.08 -5.04
CA GLU A 56 10.34 -0.29 -4.06
C GLU A 56 10.15 -1.05 -2.74
N ALA A 57 9.85 -2.35 -2.79
CA ALA A 57 9.66 -3.16 -1.59
C ALA A 57 10.94 -3.30 -0.76
N VAL A 58 12.09 -3.52 -1.40
CA VAL A 58 13.40 -3.55 -0.73
C VAL A 58 13.71 -2.18 -0.13
N ALA A 59 13.64 -1.11 -0.92
CA ALA A 59 13.95 0.24 -0.47
C ALA A 59 13.07 0.69 0.72
N ALA A 60 11.78 0.34 0.71
CA ALA A 60 10.86 0.66 1.80
C ALA A 60 11.20 -0.09 3.09
N ARG A 61 11.60 -1.37 2.99
CA ARG A 61 12.03 -2.17 4.16
C ARG A 61 13.34 -1.63 4.75
N GLU A 62 14.32 -1.30 3.90
CA GLU A 62 15.61 -0.74 4.34
C GLU A 62 15.44 0.64 4.97
N ALA A 63 14.61 1.52 4.37
CA ALA A 63 14.31 2.83 4.95
C ALA A 63 13.59 2.73 6.30
N ALA A 64 12.73 1.71 6.49
CA ALA A 64 12.07 1.45 7.77
C ALA A 64 13.07 0.94 8.82
N SER A 65 13.96 0.02 8.43
CA SER A 65 15.06 -0.48 9.28
C SER A 65 15.98 0.66 9.74
N ALA A 66 16.24 1.63 8.86
CA ALA A 66 16.99 2.84 9.17
C ALA A 66 16.23 3.88 10.02
N GLY A 67 14.96 3.64 10.35
CA GLY A 67 14.11 4.57 11.11
C GLY A 67 13.69 5.82 10.34
N VAL A 68 13.85 5.82 9.02
CA VAL A 68 13.54 6.97 8.14
C VAL A 68 12.12 6.90 7.60
N SER A 69 11.58 5.70 7.37
CA SER A 69 10.22 5.49 6.90
C SER A 69 9.35 4.68 7.88
N PRO A 70 8.01 4.73 7.73
CA PRO A 70 7.12 3.84 8.48
C PRO A 70 7.41 2.36 8.25
N LEU A 71 7.00 1.53 9.21
CA LEU A 71 7.10 0.07 9.12
C LEU A 71 6.30 -0.48 7.93
N VAL A 72 6.90 -1.40 7.18
CA VAL A 72 6.24 -2.14 6.10
C VAL A 72 5.59 -3.40 6.69
N LEU A 73 4.27 -3.43 6.75
CA LEU A 73 3.52 -4.60 7.27
C LEU A 73 3.37 -5.73 6.23
N TYR A 74 3.32 -5.37 4.94
CA TYR A 74 3.14 -6.28 3.81
C TYR A 74 3.63 -5.62 2.51
N ALA A 75 4.31 -6.35 1.62
CA ALA A 75 4.73 -5.90 0.28
C ALA A 75 5.12 -7.06 -0.64
#